data_AF-A0A1Y2IAE0-F1
#
_entry.id   AF-A0A1Y2IAE0-F1
#
_cell.length_a   1.000
_cell.length_b   1.000
_cell.length_c   1.000
_cell.angle_alpha   90.00
_cell.angle_beta   90.00
_cell.angle_gamma   90.00
#
_symmetry.space_group_name_H-M   'P 1'
#
loop_
_entity.id
_entity.type
_entity.pdbx_description
1 polymer ?
#
loop_
_entity_poly.entity_id
_entity_poly.type
_entity_poly.pdbx_seq_one_letter_code
_entity_poly.pdbx_strand_id
1 'polypeptide(L)'
;FDWHYNASLTKSKDDFDDLLDVLRSDDFSVDDLHGFSAQVGQDTLDAYTQPTGIFSAEDGWSEASVAIPLPKPRCRYNSEELAPHFEVDGVHHRRLTDLIRAAAEDTRFADRYHWIPHMYFWQPTPDAPRSASPSGETIRIFTDVYNSDAAIREFEAIRTRARAPDDAPEVEYVMAPLLFWSDATHLTSFGSASLWPIYMYLGALSKYTRGMPTEFAAHHVAYIPSLPDELQDYYLHVYGTAISSDILTFCKRELMQRIWMLLLDDEFLDAYENGILVTCGDGVTRRIFPRILTYSADYPEKILLTALKPLSKHPCPRCLVSKDDMCLSGTPDDMRNRQVNMRTDTPALARDIKRARKLLFQGASLSSKRVQASLESRSLNPC
;
A
#
# COMPACT_ATOMS: atom_id res chain seq x y z
N PHE A 1 48.70 -7.53 -19.55
CA PHE A 1 49.30 -6.18 -19.61
C PHE A 1 48.78 -5.38 -20.81
N ASP A 2 48.82 -5.92 -22.04
CA ASP A 2 48.35 -5.21 -23.24
C ASP A 2 46.87 -4.78 -23.17
N TRP A 3 46.01 -5.55 -22.51
CA TRP A 3 44.60 -5.18 -22.28
C TRP A 3 44.40 -3.85 -21.54
N HIS A 4 45.30 -3.49 -20.62
CA HIS A 4 45.16 -2.27 -19.83
C HIS A 4 45.33 -1.02 -20.71
N TYR A 5 46.17 -1.09 -21.75
CA TYR A 5 46.54 0.05 -22.58
C TYR A 5 45.83 0.11 -23.94
N ASN A 6 44.95 -0.85 -24.27
CA ASN A 6 44.50 -1.04 -25.65
C ASN A 6 43.21 -0.31 -26.08
N ALA A 7 42.49 0.40 -25.20
CA ALA A 7 41.18 0.94 -25.62
C ALA A 7 40.57 2.12 -24.84
N SER A 8 41.13 2.61 -23.73
CA SER A 8 40.51 3.75 -23.01
C SER A 8 41.49 4.53 -22.13
N LEU A 9 41.31 5.86 -22.07
CA LEU A 9 41.99 6.76 -21.12
C LEU A 9 41.36 6.74 -19.71
N THR A 10 40.35 5.89 -19.47
CA THR A 10 39.58 5.85 -18.22
C THR A 10 39.90 4.66 -17.31
N LYS A 11 40.81 3.75 -17.70
CA LYS A 11 41.21 2.62 -16.85
C LYS A 11 42.25 3.11 -15.84
N SER A 12 41.96 3.04 -14.54
CA SER A 12 42.94 3.37 -13.52
C SER A 12 43.85 2.18 -13.23
N LYS A 13 45.02 2.46 -12.62
CA LYS A 13 45.92 1.38 -12.17
C LYS A 13 45.27 0.54 -11.07
N ASP A 14 44.51 1.20 -10.20
CA ASP A 14 43.80 0.55 -9.09
C ASP A 14 42.76 -0.46 -9.63
N ASP A 15 41.97 -0.08 -10.65
CA ASP A 15 41.02 -1.00 -11.29
C ASP A 15 41.71 -2.23 -11.93
N PHE A 16 42.95 -2.06 -12.38
CA PHE A 16 43.74 -3.14 -12.97
C PHE A 16 44.30 -4.07 -11.90
N ASP A 17 44.75 -3.53 -10.77
CA ASP A 17 45.22 -4.31 -9.63
C ASP A 17 44.05 -5.08 -8.97
N ASP A 18 42.86 -4.47 -8.86
CA ASP A 18 41.63 -5.15 -8.40
C ASP A 18 41.29 -6.36 -9.29
N LEU A 19 41.39 -6.21 -10.63
CA LEU A 19 41.20 -7.33 -11.56
C LEU A 19 42.24 -8.43 -11.35
N LEU A 20 43.50 -8.08 -11.09
CA LEU A 20 44.55 -9.06 -10.82
C LEU A 20 44.28 -9.83 -9.51
N ASP A 21 43.69 -9.18 -8.51
CA ASP A 21 43.32 -9.84 -7.26
C ASP A 21 42.17 -10.83 -7.47
N VAL A 22 41.17 -10.51 -8.29
CA VAL A 22 40.12 -11.48 -8.67
C VAL A 22 40.72 -12.68 -9.41
N LEU A 23 41.60 -12.44 -10.40
CA LEU A 23 42.23 -13.52 -11.17
C LEU A 23 43.17 -14.41 -10.34
N ARG A 24 43.62 -13.93 -9.17
CA ARG A 24 44.49 -14.67 -8.24
C ARG A 24 43.72 -15.31 -7.08
N SER A 25 42.42 -15.08 -6.97
CA SER A 25 41.58 -15.67 -5.92
C SER A 25 41.57 -17.20 -6.06
N ASP A 26 41.62 -17.90 -4.92
CA ASP A 26 41.54 -19.37 -4.86
C ASP A 26 40.19 -19.89 -5.40
N ASP A 27 39.16 -19.05 -5.38
CA ASP A 27 37.81 -19.35 -5.86
C ASP A 27 37.63 -19.06 -7.37
N PHE A 28 38.64 -18.50 -8.05
CA PHE A 28 38.56 -18.14 -9.46
C PHE A 28 39.17 -19.22 -10.37
N SER A 29 38.37 -19.77 -11.27
CA SER A 29 38.87 -20.66 -12.34
C SER A 29 38.77 -19.99 -13.71
N VAL A 30 39.85 -20.09 -14.49
CA VAL A 30 39.86 -19.59 -15.88
C VAL A 30 38.87 -20.35 -16.76
N ASP A 31 38.57 -21.61 -16.42
CA ASP A 31 37.61 -22.43 -17.16
C ASP A 31 36.19 -21.87 -17.07
N ASP A 32 35.86 -21.11 -16.02
CA ASP A 32 34.54 -20.48 -15.84
C ASP A 32 34.29 -19.34 -16.86
N LEU A 33 35.36 -18.86 -17.52
CA LEU A 33 35.25 -17.86 -18.58
C LEU A 33 34.86 -18.46 -19.94
N HIS A 34 34.79 -19.79 -20.06
CA HIS A 34 34.48 -20.44 -21.32
C HIS A 34 33.02 -20.17 -21.75
N GLY A 35 32.84 -19.36 -22.80
CA GLY A 35 31.52 -18.92 -23.26
C GLY A 35 30.99 -17.67 -22.54
N PHE A 36 31.75 -17.13 -21.58
CA PHE A 36 31.42 -15.89 -20.90
C PHE A 36 31.83 -14.67 -21.74
N SER A 37 30.98 -13.65 -21.77
CA SER A 37 31.28 -12.33 -22.31
C SER A 37 30.64 -11.27 -21.42
N ALA A 38 31.10 -10.02 -21.49
CA ALA A 38 30.50 -8.94 -20.69
C ALA A 38 28.99 -8.79 -20.93
N GLN A 39 28.53 -8.97 -22.17
CA GLN A 39 27.10 -8.97 -22.50
C GLN A 39 26.37 -10.16 -21.86
N VAL A 40 26.92 -11.37 -21.95
CA VAL A 40 26.36 -12.56 -21.29
C VAL A 40 26.33 -12.39 -19.77
N GLY A 41 27.36 -11.76 -19.18
CA GLY A 41 27.38 -11.43 -17.75
C GLY A 41 26.28 -10.44 -17.37
N GLN A 42 26.06 -9.41 -18.18
CA GLN A 42 24.97 -8.45 -17.99
C GLN A 42 23.60 -9.11 -18.15
N ASP A 43 23.39 -9.88 -19.23
CA ASP A 43 22.15 -10.62 -19.48
C ASP A 43 21.89 -11.65 -18.38
N THR A 44 22.94 -12.29 -17.84
CA THR A 44 22.84 -13.25 -16.73
C THR A 44 22.50 -12.54 -15.42
N LEU A 45 23.06 -11.35 -15.14
CA LEU A 45 22.69 -10.53 -13.99
C LEU A 45 21.24 -10.04 -14.09
N ASP A 46 20.83 -9.63 -15.29
CA ASP A 46 19.47 -9.16 -15.56
C ASP A 46 18.45 -10.32 -15.51
N ALA A 47 18.85 -11.54 -15.86
CA ALA A 47 18.02 -12.76 -15.81
C ALA A 47 18.18 -13.58 -14.52
N TYR A 48 19.04 -13.16 -13.60
CA TYR A 48 19.34 -13.94 -12.39
C TYR A 48 18.13 -13.99 -11.46
N THR A 49 17.59 -15.20 -11.25
CA THR A 49 16.53 -15.46 -10.26
C THR A 49 17.11 -16.36 -9.17
N GLN A 50 17.15 -15.87 -7.91
CA GLN A 50 17.74 -16.62 -6.80
C GLN A 50 16.95 -17.91 -6.49
N PRO A 51 17.60 -19.07 -6.27
CA PRO A 51 16.94 -20.33 -5.90
C PRO A 51 16.24 -20.29 -4.52
N THR A 52 16.69 -19.40 -3.64
CA THR A 52 16.10 -19.02 -2.35
C THR A 52 16.19 -17.49 -2.29
N GLY A 53 15.07 -16.80 -2.52
CA GLY A 53 15.06 -15.36 -2.76
C GLY A 53 14.35 -14.55 -1.67
N ILE A 54 14.41 -13.23 -1.80
CA ILE A 54 13.73 -12.23 -0.95
C ILE A 54 12.20 -12.48 -0.85
N PHE A 55 11.63 -13.21 -1.82
CA PHE A 55 10.23 -13.63 -1.87
C PHE A 55 10.04 -15.13 -1.61
N SER A 56 10.70 -15.66 -0.58
CA SER A 56 10.54 -17.07 -0.21
C SER A 56 9.13 -17.35 0.31
N ALA A 57 8.58 -18.52 -0.03
CA ALA A 57 7.30 -18.96 0.51
C ALA A 57 7.37 -19.23 2.03
N GLU A 58 8.56 -19.56 2.54
CA GLU A 58 8.82 -19.72 3.99
C GLU A 58 8.61 -18.41 4.75
N ASP A 59 8.96 -17.27 4.14
CA ASP A 59 8.73 -15.92 4.68
C ASP A 59 7.31 -15.39 4.41
N GLY A 60 6.42 -16.27 3.94
CA GLY A 60 4.99 -16.00 3.70
C GLY A 60 4.69 -15.30 2.38
N TRP A 61 5.62 -15.27 1.42
CA TRP A 61 5.40 -14.67 0.11
C TRP A 61 4.66 -15.61 -0.84
N SER A 62 3.72 -15.03 -1.58
CA SER A 62 3.06 -15.63 -2.72
C SER A 62 3.17 -14.70 -3.93
N GLU A 63 3.19 -15.29 -5.11
CA GLU A 63 3.07 -14.58 -6.38
C GLU A 63 1.66 -14.78 -6.92
N ALA A 64 1.07 -13.70 -7.44
CA ALA A 64 -0.25 -13.70 -8.03
C ALA A 64 -0.30 -12.84 -9.29
N SER A 65 -1.36 -13.04 -10.05
CA SER A 65 -1.68 -12.27 -11.24
C SER A 65 -3.02 -11.57 -11.04
N VAL A 66 -3.15 -10.36 -11.60
CA VAL A 66 -4.40 -9.59 -11.55
C VAL A 66 -4.88 -9.22 -12.94
N ALA A 67 -6.16 -9.53 -13.22
CA ALA A 67 -6.78 -9.21 -14.50
C ALA A 67 -7.37 -7.79 -14.49
N ILE A 68 -6.97 -6.97 -15.46
CA ILE A 68 -7.48 -5.60 -15.66
C ILE A 68 -8.40 -5.56 -16.88
N PRO A 69 -9.64 -5.07 -16.74
CA PRO A 69 -10.56 -4.94 -17.86
C PRO A 69 -10.13 -3.80 -18.79
N LEU A 70 -10.22 -4.01 -20.11
CA LEU A 70 -9.78 -3.03 -21.11
C LEU A 70 -10.97 -2.38 -21.84
N PRO A 71 -11.38 -1.16 -21.47
CA PRO A 71 -12.42 -0.46 -22.20
C PRO A 71 -11.90 0.12 -23.52
N LYS A 72 -12.79 0.22 -24.50
CA LYS A 72 -12.53 0.83 -25.81
C LYS A 72 -13.65 1.79 -26.20
N PRO A 73 -13.37 3.09 -26.38
CA PRO A 73 -14.37 4.02 -26.89
C PRO A 73 -14.93 3.56 -28.23
N ARG A 74 -16.26 3.69 -28.39
CA ARG A 74 -17.06 3.25 -29.54
C ARG A 74 -17.22 1.73 -29.71
N CYS A 75 -16.63 0.91 -28.84
CA CYS A 75 -16.90 -0.52 -28.75
C CYS A 75 -17.84 -0.81 -27.57
N ARG A 76 -18.80 -1.71 -27.76
CA ARG A 76 -19.83 -2.01 -26.74
C ARG A 76 -19.71 -3.45 -26.27
N TYR A 77 -19.69 -3.61 -24.96
CA TYR A 77 -19.82 -4.89 -24.29
C TYR A 77 -21.13 -4.96 -23.51
N ASN A 78 -21.70 -6.15 -23.39
CA ASN A 78 -22.92 -6.37 -22.61
C ASN A 78 -22.65 -6.21 -21.10
N SER A 79 -21.43 -6.52 -20.68
CA SER A 79 -20.94 -6.36 -19.31
C SER A 79 -19.42 -6.13 -19.30
N GLU A 80 -18.88 -5.78 -18.14
CA GLU A 80 -17.43 -5.57 -17.95
C GLU A 80 -16.67 -6.89 -18.10
N GLU A 81 -17.23 -7.99 -17.59
CA GLU A 81 -16.63 -9.33 -17.60
C GLU A 81 -16.45 -9.88 -19.02
N LEU A 82 -17.28 -9.43 -19.97
CA LEU A 82 -17.20 -9.81 -21.38
C LEU A 82 -16.25 -8.92 -22.20
N ALA A 83 -15.71 -7.86 -21.61
CA ALA A 83 -14.66 -7.09 -22.25
C ALA A 83 -13.33 -7.87 -22.22
N PRO A 84 -12.42 -7.64 -23.17
CA PRO A 84 -11.05 -8.11 -23.08
C PRO A 84 -10.40 -7.69 -21.76
N HIS A 85 -9.74 -8.65 -21.10
CA HIS A 85 -8.93 -8.40 -19.91
C HIS A 85 -7.46 -8.61 -20.26
N PHE A 86 -6.59 -7.91 -19.55
CA PHE A 86 -5.15 -8.11 -19.60
C PHE A 86 -4.68 -8.59 -18.23
N GLU A 87 -3.96 -9.70 -18.21
CA GLU A 87 -3.36 -10.24 -16.99
C GLU A 87 -2.04 -9.52 -16.72
N VAL A 88 -1.89 -9.04 -15.49
CA VAL A 88 -0.64 -8.47 -14.97
C VAL A 88 -0.09 -9.45 -13.96
N ASP A 89 1.01 -10.11 -14.31
CA ASP A 89 1.74 -11.04 -13.45
C ASP A 89 2.72 -10.31 -12.52
N GLY A 90 3.45 -11.06 -11.69
CA GLY A 90 4.53 -10.52 -10.85
C GLY A 90 4.04 -9.72 -9.64
N VAL A 91 2.81 -9.93 -9.17
CA VAL A 91 2.35 -9.35 -7.90
C VAL A 91 2.84 -10.22 -6.76
N HIS A 92 3.97 -9.85 -6.17
CA HIS A 92 4.45 -10.49 -4.93
C HIS A 92 3.72 -9.88 -3.73
N HIS A 93 3.09 -10.73 -2.91
CA HIS A 93 2.35 -10.29 -1.74
C HIS A 93 2.41 -11.29 -0.59
N ARG A 94 1.98 -10.84 0.59
CA ARG A 94 1.77 -11.65 1.79
C ARG A 94 0.35 -11.45 2.29
N ARG A 95 -0.25 -12.49 2.86
CA ARG A 95 -1.60 -12.39 3.46
C ARG A 95 -1.54 -11.50 4.68
N LEU A 96 -2.49 -10.57 4.79
CA LEU A 96 -2.56 -9.64 5.92
C LEU A 96 -2.80 -10.39 7.24
N THR A 97 -3.61 -11.45 7.23
CA THR A 97 -3.90 -12.26 8.41
C THR A 97 -2.66 -12.96 8.94
N ASP A 98 -1.82 -13.52 8.07
CA ASP A 98 -0.54 -14.13 8.43
C ASP A 98 0.40 -13.10 9.06
N LEU A 99 0.50 -11.90 8.48
CA LEU A 99 1.32 -10.82 9.03
C LEU A 99 0.86 -10.37 10.42
N ILE A 100 -0.46 -10.27 10.62
CA ILE A 100 -1.04 -9.90 11.93
C ILE A 100 -0.79 -11.00 12.95
N ARG A 101 -0.96 -12.27 12.58
CA ARG A 101 -0.68 -13.43 13.44
C ARG A 101 0.79 -13.47 13.84
N ALA A 102 1.70 -13.38 12.87
CA ALA A 102 3.14 -13.36 13.11
C ALA A 102 3.56 -12.20 14.03
N ALA A 103 2.99 -11.00 13.82
CA ALA A 103 3.26 -9.86 14.70
C ALA A 103 2.74 -10.08 16.14
N ALA A 104 1.59 -10.73 16.29
CA ALA A 104 1.01 -11.01 17.60
C ALA A 104 1.74 -12.14 18.35
N GLU A 105 2.26 -13.12 17.63
CA GLU A 105 3.05 -14.25 18.17
C GLU A 105 4.50 -13.86 18.50
N ASP A 106 4.99 -12.73 17.96
CA ASP A 106 6.35 -12.25 18.19
C ASP A 106 6.63 -11.92 19.66
N THR A 107 7.49 -12.72 20.27
CA THR A 107 7.89 -12.57 21.68
C THR A 107 8.73 -11.32 21.93
N ARG A 108 9.37 -10.73 20.91
CA ARG A 108 10.24 -9.55 21.06
C ARG A 108 9.47 -8.29 21.48
N PHE A 109 8.20 -8.21 21.10
CA PHE A 109 7.34 -7.05 21.34
C PHE A 109 6.13 -7.37 22.22
N ALA A 110 6.03 -8.60 22.72
CA ALA A 110 4.86 -9.11 23.42
C ALA A 110 4.40 -8.20 24.59
N ASP A 111 5.35 -7.69 25.37
CA ASP A 111 5.11 -6.78 26.52
C ASP A 111 4.99 -5.29 26.11
N ARG A 112 5.25 -4.96 24.83
CA ARG A 112 5.24 -3.59 24.29
C ARG A 112 3.98 -3.26 23.49
N TYR A 113 3.16 -4.25 23.16
CA TYR A 113 1.93 -4.03 22.42
C TYR A 113 0.80 -3.49 23.31
N HIS A 114 0.20 -2.39 22.87
CA HIS A 114 -1.03 -1.83 23.45
C HIS A 114 -2.25 -2.26 22.62
N TRP A 115 -2.64 -3.52 22.80
CA TRP A 115 -3.76 -4.15 22.09
C TRP A 115 -5.14 -3.56 22.45
N ILE A 116 -5.26 -2.98 23.64
CA ILE A 116 -6.46 -2.34 24.15
C ILE A 116 -6.27 -0.82 24.07
N PRO A 117 -7.00 -0.13 23.17
CA PRO A 117 -7.01 1.32 23.13
C PRO A 117 -7.45 1.89 24.47
N HIS A 118 -6.77 2.94 24.91
CA HIS A 118 -7.00 3.54 26.21
C HIS A 118 -6.81 5.03 26.17
N MET A 119 -7.46 5.68 27.13
CA MET A 119 -7.31 7.09 27.35
C MET A 119 -6.01 7.39 28.11
N TYR A 120 -5.20 8.33 27.62
CA TYR A 120 -3.99 8.79 28.30
C TYR A 120 -4.15 10.24 28.75
N PHE A 121 -3.75 10.52 29.98
CA PHE A 121 -3.95 11.80 30.65
C PHE A 121 -2.72 12.22 31.42
N TRP A 122 -2.44 13.52 31.42
CA TRP A 122 -1.47 14.12 32.31
C TRP A 122 -2.17 14.94 33.39
N GLN A 123 -1.77 14.70 34.64
CA GLN A 123 -2.23 15.45 35.80
C GLN A 123 -1.10 16.39 36.21
N PRO A 124 -1.32 17.73 36.13
CA PRO A 124 -0.34 18.69 36.62
C PRO A 124 -0.09 18.48 38.12
N THR A 125 1.18 18.52 38.54
CA THR A 125 1.50 18.55 39.97
C THR A 125 1.05 19.89 40.58
N PRO A 126 0.78 19.96 41.90
CA PRO A 126 0.37 21.20 42.56
C PRO A 126 1.36 22.36 42.38
N ASP A 127 2.65 22.03 42.21
CA ASP A 127 3.74 22.98 42.01
C ASP A 127 4.04 23.29 40.54
N ALA A 128 3.30 22.69 39.59
CA ALA A 128 3.47 22.96 38.18
C ALA A 128 3.16 24.45 37.89
N PRO A 129 3.94 25.11 37.01
CA PRO A 129 3.68 26.51 36.66
C PRO A 129 2.24 26.69 36.19
N ARG A 130 1.50 27.69 36.69
CA ARG A 130 0.11 27.97 36.27
C ARG A 130 -0.04 28.19 34.76
N SER A 131 1.05 28.45 34.04
CA SER A 131 1.08 28.52 32.57
C SER A 131 0.90 27.16 31.88
N ALA A 132 1.15 26.04 32.56
CA ALA A 132 1.03 24.68 32.02
C ALA A 132 -0.39 24.10 32.17
N SER A 133 -1.14 24.51 33.20
CA SER A 133 -2.58 24.24 33.35
C SER A 133 -3.20 25.33 34.22
N PRO A 134 -3.88 26.34 33.64
CA PRO A 134 -4.44 27.46 34.40
C PRO A 134 -5.46 27.05 35.46
N SER A 135 -6.13 25.92 35.26
CA SER A 135 -7.18 25.35 36.11
C SER A 135 -6.70 24.19 37.00
N GLY A 136 -5.48 23.67 36.81
CA GLY A 136 -5.04 22.41 37.44
C GLY A 136 -5.79 21.18 36.90
N GLU A 137 -6.54 21.33 35.81
CA GLU A 137 -7.32 20.25 35.22
C GLU A 137 -6.41 19.21 34.54
N THR A 138 -6.91 17.98 34.52
CA THR A 138 -6.28 16.86 33.82
C THR A 138 -6.32 17.12 32.31
N ILE A 139 -5.17 16.97 31.65
CA ILE A 139 -5.03 17.23 30.21
C ILE A 139 -5.02 15.91 29.44
N ARG A 140 -5.88 15.82 28.42
CA ARG A 140 -5.89 14.72 27.46
C ARG A 140 -4.61 14.71 26.63
N ILE A 141 -3.91 13.57 26.59
CA ILE A 141 -2.71 13.39 25.76
C ILE A 141 -2.97 12.40 24.63
N PHE A 142 -2.46 12.73 23.44
CA PHE A 142 -2.40 11.85 22.27
C PHE A 142 -0.94 11.64 21.87
N THR A 143 -0.39 10.45 22.13
CA THR A 143 0.99 10.09 21.72
C THR A 143 1.01 9.18 20.51
N ASP A 144 0.10 8.20 20.50
CA ASP A 144 0.06 7.07 19.59
C ASP A 144 -1.37 6.74 19.15
N VAL A 145 -1.50 5.82 18.19
CA VAL A 145 -2.77 5.44 17.58
C VAL A 145 -3.73 4.84 18.59
N TYR A 146 -3.26 3.97 19.49
CA TYR A 146 -4.06 3.34 20.55
C TYR A 146 -4.58 4.33 21.61
N ASN A 147 -4.14 5.60 21.60
CA ASN A 147 -4.71 6.67 22.42
C ASN A 147 -5.63 7.63 21.65
N SER A 148 -5.84 7.40 20.35
CA SER A 148 -6.69 8.24 19.52
C SER A 148 -8.18 7.96 19.76
N ASP A 149 -9.01 8.99 19.57
CA ASP A 149 -10.48 8.84 19.64
C ASP A 149 -11.02 7.90 18.57
N ALA A 150 -10.33 7.77 17.44
CA ALA A 150 -10.67 6.81 16.39
C ALA A 150 -10.49 5.36 16.89
N ALA A 151 -9.33 5.05 17.46
CA ALA A 151 -9.05 3.71 17.99
C ALA A 151 -10.00 3.33 19.14
N ILE A 152 -10.29 4.28 20.04
CA ILE A 152 -11.21 4.05 21.16
C ILE A 152 -12.62 3.74 20.64
N ARG A 153 -13.15 4.53 19.70
CA ARG A 153 -14.48 4.29 19.12
C ARG A 153 -14.60 2.95 18.40
N GLU A 154 -13.59 2.58 17.61
CA GLU A 154 -13.56 1.27 16.93
C GLU A 154 -13.54 0.12 17.94
N PHE A 155 -12.76 0.26 19.01
CA PHE A 155 -12.70 -0.76 20.05
C PHE A 155 -13.99 -0.86 20.88
N GLU A 156 -14.65 0.26 21.16
CA GLU A 156 -15.99 0.26 21.77
C GLU A 156 -17.02 -0.45 20.89
N ALA A 157 -16.97 -0.25 19.57
CA ALA A 157 -17.82 -0.97 18.62
C ALA A 157 -17.56 -2.48 18.63
N ILE A 158 -16.31 -2.92 18.81
CA ILE A 158 -15.97 -4.34 18.98
C ILE A 158 -16.53 -4.86 20.31
N ARG A 159 -16.32 -4.14 21.41
CA ARG A 159 -16.73 -4.57 22.75
C ARG A 159 -18.24 -4.69 22.95
N THR A 160 -19.02 -3.93 22.17
CA THR A 160 -20.49 -3.95 22.23
C THR A 160 -21.11 -5.11 21.45
N ARG A 161 -20.32 -5.81 20.62
CA ARG A 161 -20.77 -7.01 19.91
C ARG A 161 -20.84 -8.22 20.85
N ALA A 162 -21.69 -9.17 20.48
CA ALA A 162 -21.69 -10.48 21.14
C ALA A 162 -20.34 -11.17 20.91
N ARG A 163 -19.82 -11.82 21.96
CA ARG A 163 -18.63 -12.67 21.83
C ARG A 163 -18.98 -13.89 20.97
N ALA A 164 -17.98 -14.37 20.21
CA ALA A 164 -18.08 -15.62 19.47
C ALA A 164 -18.42 -16.76 20.45
N PRO A 165 -19.39 -17.62 20.10
CA PRO A 165 -19.92 -18.64 21.01
C PRO A 165 -18.88 -19.70 21.38
N ASP A 166 -17.91 -19.94 20.50
CA ASP A 166 -16.87 -20.96 20.67
C ASP A 166 -15.64 -20.45 21.46
N ASP A 167 -15.58 -19.15 21.77
CA ASP A 167 -14.47 -18.61 22.54
C ASP A 167 -14.60 -18.94 24.03
N ALA A 168 -13.48 -19.36 24.62
CA ALA A 168 -13.40 -19.53 26.06
C ALA A 168 -13.59 -18.19 26.81
N PRO A 169 -14.09 -18.20 28.06
CA PRO A 169 -14.33 -16.99 28.85
C PRO A 169 -13.09 -16.10 29.02
N GLU A 170 -11.91 -16.70 29.07
CA GLU A 170 -10.60 -16.05 29.25
C GLU A 170 -10.05 -15.37 27.99
N VAL A 171 -10.62 -15.62 26.81
CA VAL A 171 -10.12 -15.01 25.56
C VAL A 171 -10.24 -13.49 25.63
N GLU A 172 -9.15 -12.76 25.41
CA GLU A 172 -9.19 -11.30 25.38
C GLU A 172 -9.60 -10.80 23.99
N TYR A 173 -10.58 -9.91 23.93
CA TYR A 173 -10.97 -9.27 22.68
C TYR A 173 -10.17 -7.98 22.53
N VAL A 174 -9.40 -7.90 21.45
CA VAL A 174 -8.48 -6.79 21.24
C VAL A 174 -8.53 -6.26 19.81
N MET A 175 -7.97 -5.08 19.60
CA MET A 175 -7.90 -4.47 18.29
C MET A 175 -6.45 -4.45 17.79
N ALA A 176 -6.25 -4.79 16.52
CA ALA A 176 -5.00 -4.57 15.80
C ALA A 176 -5.16 -3.37 14.86
N PRO A 177 -4.74 -2.15 15.26
CA PRO A 177 -4.77 -1.00 14.37
C PRO A 177 -3.74 -1.21 13.25
N LEU A 178 -4.18 -1.22 12.00
CA LEU A 178 -3.32 -1.36 10.82
C LEU A 178 -3.05 0.02 10.22
N LEU A 179 -1.77 0.29 9.99
CA LEU A 179 -1.28 1.52 9.40
C LEU A 179 -0.54 1.15 8.12
N PHE A 180 -1.02 1.62 6.97
CA PHE A 180 -0.41 1.33 5.67
C PHE A 180 0.38 2.51 5.11
N TRP A 181 1.42 2.17 4.37
CA TRP A 181 2.18 3.10 3.54
C TRP A 181 2.38 2.51 2.15
N SER A 182 2.41 3.37 1.13
CA SER A 182 3.03 3.05 -0.15
C SER A 182 3.92 4.20 -0.56
N ASP A 183 5.01 3.85 -1.24
CA ASP A 183 5.98 4.81 -1.76
C ASP A 183 6.62 4.24 -3.01
N ALA A 184 6.32 4.80 -4.18
CA ALA A 184 6.92 4.41 -5.44
C ALA A 184 8.38 4.87 -5.47
N THR A 185 9.30 3.91 -5.46
CA THR A 185 10.74 4.16 -5.41
C THR A 185 11.40 3.80 -6.74
N HIS A 186 12.24 4.69 -7.25
CA HIS A 186 13.13 4.37 -8.37
C HIS A 186 14.37 3.65 -7.83
N LEU A 187 14.60 2.41 -8.27
CA LEU A 187 15.71 1.58 -7.76
C LEU A 187 17.06 1.97 -8.35
N THR A 188 17.07 2.60 -9.52
CA THR A 188 18.29 2.94 -10.26
C THR A 188 18.28 4.39 -10.70
N SER A 189 19.42 5.10 -10.55
CA SER A 189 19.59 6.44 -11.13
C SER A 189 19.67 6.41 -12.67
N PHE A 190 20.03 5.27 -13.24
CA PHE A 190 20.03 4.98 -14.68
C PHE A 190 19.43 3.59 -14.88
N GLY A 191 18.24 3.53 -15.48
CA GLY A 191 17.46 2.29 -15.66
C GLY A 191 15.96 2.53 -15.48
N SER A 192 15.13 1.63 -15.99
CA SER A 192 13.66 1.66 -15.84
C SER A 192 13.16 0.91 -14.60
N ALA A 193 14.07 0.30 -13.81
CA ALA A 193 13.72 -0.47 -12.63
C ALA A 193 13.10 0.42 -11.54
N SER A 194 11.82 0.21 -11.29
CA SER A 194 11.04 0.86 -10.24
C SER A 194 10.45 -0.18 -9.32
N LEU A 195 10.42 0.10 -8.02
CA LEU A 195 9.80 -0.74 -7.01
C LEU A 195 8.73 0.05 -6.30
N TRP A 196 7.54 -0.53 -6.18
CA TRP A 196 6.45 0.12 -5.45
C TRP A 196 5.95 -0.76 -4.31
N PRO A 197 6.61 -0.69 -3.15
CA PRO A 197 6.21 -1.44 -1.97
C PRO A 197 4.94 -0.87 -1.31
N ILE A 198 4.15 -1.79 -0.73
CA ILE A 198 3.17 -1.52 0.31
C ILE A 198 3.74 -2.02 1.62
N TYR A 199 3.73 -1.17 2.65
CA TYR A 199 4.15 -1.51 4.00
C TYR A 199 2.97 -1.45 4.96
N MET A 200 3.01 -2.27 6.00
CA MET A 200 2.08 -2.25 7.13
C MET A 200 2.85 -2.17 8.45
N TYR A 201 2.35 -1.35 9.36
CA TYR A 201 2.73 -1.38 10.77
C TYR A 201 1.51 -1.64 11.65
N LEU A 202 1.74 -2.32 12.77
CA LEU A 202 0.76 -2.46 13.83
C LEU A 202 0.79 -1.21 14.73
N GLY A 203 -0.26 -0.40 14.64
CA GLY A 203 -0.44 0.80 15.45
C GLY A 203 -0.64 0.54 16.94
N ALA A 204 -0.74 -0.72 17.37
CA ALA A 204 -0.67 -1.14 18.76
C ALA A 204 0.75 -0.99 19.36
N LEU A 205 1.77 -0.89 18.50
CA LEU A 205 3.15 -0.65 18.91
C LEU A 205 3.47 0.85 18.88
N SER A 206 4.23 1.31 19.88
CA SER A 206 4.62 2.73 19.98
C SER A 206 5.37 3.20 18.73
N LYS A 207 5.13 4.44 18.32
CA LYS A 207 5.83 5.09 17.20
C LYS A 207 7.34 5.11 17.36
N TYR A 208 7.86 5.11 18.58
CA TYR A 208 9.30 5.10 18.82
C TYR A 208 9.94 3.76 18.45
N THR A 209 9.25 2.65 18.73
CA THR A 209 9.67 1.32 18.28
C THR A 209 9.49 1.18 16.78
N ARG A 210 8.33 1.57 16.25
CA ARG A 210 8.06 1.51 14.81
C ARG A 210 9.03 2.34 13.98
N GLY A 211 9.44 3.50 14.51
CA GLY A 211 10.39 4.39 13.86
C GLY A 211 11.85 4.00 14.01
N MET A 212 12.16 2.90 14.72
CA MET A 212 13.52 2.40 14.90
C MET A 212 13.81 1.31 13.85
N PRO A 213 14.67 1.58 12.84
CA PRO A 213 14.88 0.63 11.74
C PRO A 213 15.43 -0.73 12.19
N THR A 214 16.21 -0.75 13.27
CA THR A 214 16.81 -1.98 13.83
C THR A 214 15.79 -2.91 14.51
N GLU A 215 14.57 -2.45 14.76
CA GLU A 215 13.50 -3.25 15.34
C GLU A 215 12.72 -4.04 14.28
N PHE A 216 12.89 -3.71 12.99
CA PHE A 216 12.22 -4.39 11.87
C PHE A 216 10.68 -4.51 12.04
N ALA A 217 10.06 -3.51 12.66
CA ALA A 217 8.61 -3.48 12.94
C ALA A 217 7.74 -3.17 11.72
N ALA A 218 8.36 -2.90 10.56
CA ALA A 218 7.71 -2.65 9.29
C ALA A 218 7.50 -3.97 8.54
N HIS A 219 6.25 -4.31 8.25
CA HIS A 219 5.94 -5.49 7.45
C HIS A 219 5.77 -5.08 5.99
N HIS A 220 6.56 -5.67 5.09
CA HIS A 220 6.30 -5.58 3.65
C HIS A 220 5.04 -6.39 3.33
N VAL A 221 4.08 -5.79 2.63
CA VAL A 221 2.80 -6.44 2.33
C VAL A 221 2.79 -6.93 0.90
N ALA A 222 3.16 -6.04 -0.03
CA ALA A 222 3.14 -6.35 -1.45
C ALA A 222 4.10 -5.46 -2.22
N TYR A 223 4.41 -5.87 -3.43
CA TYR A 223 5.10 -5.07 -4.43
C TYR A 223 4.21 -4.90 -5.65
N ILE A 224 3.84 -3.65 -5.93
CA ILE A 224 2.99 -3.29 -7.07
C ILE A 224 3.86 -3.31 -8.33
N PRO A 225 3.56 -4.18 -9.32
CA PRO A 225 4.27 -4.16 -10.59
C PRO A 225 3.89 -2.90 -11.37
N SER A 226 4.78 -2.49 -12.29
CA SER A 226 4.40 -1.54 -13.33
C SER A 226 3.44 -2.20 -14.33
N LEU A 227 2.66 -1.40 -15.06
CA LEU A 227 1.93 -1.94 -16.21
C LEU A 227 2.95 -2.48 -17.24
N PRO A 228 2.86 -3.75 -17.65
CA PRO A 228 3.80 -4.33 -18.61
C PRO A 228 3.72 -3.64 -19.97
N ASP A 229 4.85 -3.58 -20.68
CA ASP A 229 4.93 -2.96 -22.01
C ASP A 229 4.06 -3.72 -23.05
N GLU A 230 3.90 -5.03 -22.84
CA GLU A 230 3.06 -5.94 -23.61
C GLU A 230 1.58 -5.52 -23.62
N LEU A 231 1.14 -4.71 -22.64
CA LEU A 231 -0.22 -4.17 -22.61
C LEU A 231 -0.53 -3.36 -23.88
N GLN A 232 0.47 -2.63 -24.42
CA GLN A 232 0.26 -1.84 -25.63
C GLN A 232 0.03 -2.75 -26.84
N ASP A 233 0.84 -3.79 -26.98
CA ASP A 233 0.76 -4.75 -28.08
C ASP A 233 -0.52 -5.58 -27.99
N TYR A 234 -0.90 -6.02 -26.80
CA TYR A 234 -2.16 -6.71 -26.56
C TYR A 234 -3.36 -5.83 -26.92
N TYR A 235 -3.38 -4.57 -26.46
CA TYR A 235 -4.46 -3.64 -26.80
C TYR A 235 -4.54 -3.38 -28.31
N LEU A 236 -3.39 -3.22 -28.98
CA LEU A 236 -3.31 -3.06 -30.44
C LEU A 236 -3.82 -4.31 -31.17
N HIS A 237 -3.45 -5.50 -30.71
CA HIS A 237 -3.91 -6.77 -31.29
C HIS A 237 -5.44 -6.92 -31.18
N VAL A 238 -6.00 -6.65 -30.00
CA VAL A 238 -7.43 -6.80 -29.71
C VAL A 238 -8.28 -5.74 -30.41
N TYR A 239 -7.80 -4.49 -30.46
CA TYR A 239 -8.61 -3.35 -30.91
C TYR A 239 -8.17 -2.70 -32.22
N GLY A 240 -7.04 -3.11 -32.80
CA GLY A 240 -6.48 -2.54 -34.03
C GLY A 240 -6.00 -1.09 -33.87
N THR A 241 -5.82 -0.60 -32.64
CA THR A 241 -5.39 0.77 -32.35
C THR A 241 -4.49 0.81 -31.12
N ALA A 242 -3.52 1.72 -31.09
CA ALA A 242 -2.75 1.97 -29.89
C ALA A 242 -3.63 2.39 -28.69
N ILE A 243 -3.21 2.01 -27.49
CA ILE A 243 -3.85 2.42 -26.25
C ILE A 243 -3.64 3.93 -26.03
N SER A 244 -4.68 4.64 -25.59
CA SER A 244 -4.57 6.08 -25.31
C SER A 244 -4.07 6.33 -23.89
N SER A 245 -3.52 7.52 -23.64
CA SER A 245 -3.09 7.97 -22.31
C SER A 245 -4.20 7.86 -21.25
N ASP A 246 -5.44 8.16 -21.62
CA ASP A 246 -6.59 8.10 -20.72
C ASP A 246 -6.90 6.65 -20.30
N ILE A 247 -6.82 5.70 -21.24
CA ILE A 247 -7.02 4.27 -20.96
C ILE A 247 -5.84 3.70 -20.17
N LEU A 248 -4.60 4.09 -20.47
CA LEU A 248 -3.43 3.72 -19.65
C LEU A 248 -3.60 4.20 -18.20
N THR A 249 -4.05 5.44 -18.01
CA THR A 249 -4.28 5.98 -16.66
C THR A 249 -5.43 5.25 -15.95
N PHE A 250 -6.44 4.79 -16.69
CA PHE A 250 -7.46 3.89 -16.17
C PHE A 250 -6.87 2.54 -15.75
N CYS A 251 -6.07 1.89 -16.59
CA CYS A 251 -5.43 0.63 -16.26
C CYS A 251 -4.53 0.75 -15.01
N LYS A 252 -3.81 1.87 -14.83
CA LYS A 252 -3.01 2.10 -13.61
C LYS A 252 -3.86 2.15 -12.34
N ARG A 253 -5.03 2.79 -12.42
CA ARG A 253 -5.99 2.82 -11.29
C ARG A 253 -6.56 1.43 -11.03
N GLU A 254 -7.00 0.75 -12.09
CA GLU A 254 -7.53 -0.61 -11.97
C GLU A 254 -6.50 -1.56 -11.36
N LEU A 255 -5.23 -1.50 -11.79
CA LEU A 255 -4.14 -2.30 -11.21
C LEU A 255 -4.08 -2.12 -9.70
N MET A 256 -4.02 -0.86 -9.24
CA MET A 256 -4.00 -0.53 -7.82
C MET A 256 -5.24 -1.07 -7.09
N GLN A 257 -6.44 -0.90 -7.66
CA GLN A 257 -7.67 -1.43 -7.04
C GLN A 257 -7.68 -2.96 -6.99
N ARG A 258 -7.25 -3.64 -8.06
CA ARG A 258 -7.20 -5.11 -8.12
C ARG A 258 -6.19 -5.69 -7.14
N ILE A 259 -5.05 -5.03 -6.94
CA ILE A 259 -4.08 -5.43 -5.91
C ILE A 259 -4.69 -5.28 -4.51
N TRP A 260 -5.40 -4.19 -4.22
CA TRP A 260 -6.09 -4.08 -2.92
C TRP A 260 -7.20 -5.12 -2.74
N MET A 261 -7.93 -5.48 -3.81
CA MET A 261 -8.90 -6.58 -3.76
C MET A 261 -8.24 -7.94 -3.53
N LEU A 262 -7.00 -8.13 -4.01
CA LEU A 262 -6.20 -9.33 -3.73
C LEU A 262 -5.73 -9.36 -2.27
N LEU A 263 -5.33 -8.22 -1.71
CA LEU A 263 -4.84 -8.12 -0.32
C LEU A 263 -5.96 -8.19 0.73
N LEU A 264 -7.15 -7.70 0.39
CA LEU A 264 -8.35 -7.77 1.22
C LEU A 264 -9.14 -9.04 0.87
N ASP A 265 -8.47 -10.19 0.99
CA ASP A 265 -9.03 -11.50 0.70
C ASP A 265 -10.17 -11.88 1.68
N ASP A 266 -10.89 -12.96 1.37
CA ASP A 266 -12.02 -13.42 2.17
C ASP A 266 -11.63 -13.73 3.62
N GLU A 267 -10.39 -14.21 3.85
CA GLU A 267 -9.87 -14.50 5.19
C GLU A 267 -9.67 -13.20 5.99
N PHE A 268 -9.11 -12.16 5.37
CA PHE A 268 -8.95 -10.85 5.98
C PHE A 268 -10.31 -10.19 6.24
N LEU A 269 -11.28 -10.31 5.31
CA LEU A 269 -12.62 -9.76 5.50
C LEU A 269 -13.34 -10.45 6.67
N ASP A 270 -13.25 -11.78 6.78
CA ASP A 270 -13.76 -12.51 7.94
C ASP A 270 -13.05 -12.09 9.23
N ALA A 271 -11.71 -12.00 9.22
CA ALA A 271 -10.92 -11.52 10.34
C ALA A 271 -11.33 -10.09 10.75
N TYR A 272 -11.63 -9.21 9.80
CA TYR A 272 -12.05 -7.85 10.05
C TYR A 272 -13.40 -7.82 10.80
N GLU A 273 -14.35 -8.67 10.40
CA GLU A 273 -15.67 -8.70 11.03
C GLU A 273 -15.69 -9.48 12.35
N ASN A 274 -15.07 -10.66 12.37
CA ASN A 274 -15.21 -11.70 13.40
C ASN A 274 -13.95 -11.87 14.26
N GLY A 275 -12.84 -11.24 13.89
CA GLY A 275 -11.56 -11.36 14.57
C GLY A 275 -10.88 -12.71 14.33
N ILE A 276 -9.57 -12.78 14.58
CA ILE A 276 -8.78 -14.00 14.50
C ILE A 276 -8.28 -14.42 15.88
N LEU A 277 -8.39 -15.71 16.19
CA LEU A 277 -7.88 -16.25 17.45
C LEU A 277 -6.38 -16.53 17.32
N VAL A 278 -5.60 -15.95 18.23
CA VAL A 278 -4.13 -16.05 18.27
C VAL A 278 -3.66 -16.17 19.71
N THR A 279 -2.76 -17.11 19.99
CA THR A 279 -2.00 -17.11 21.25
C THR A 279 -0.80 -16.20 21.06
N CYS A 280 -0.83 -15.03 21.70
CA CYS A 280 0.20 -14.02 21.54
C CYS A 280 1.53 -14.43 22.18
N GLY A 281 2.62 -13.73 21.84
CA GLY A 281 3.96 -13.99 22.36
C GLY A 281 4.10 -13.85 23.89
N ASP A 282 3.13 -13.22 24.57
CA ASP A 282 3.05 -13.16 26.04
C ASP A 282 2.32 -14.36 26.67
N GLY A 283 1.89 -15.32 25.85
CA GLY A 283 1.14 -16.51 26.25
C GLY A 283 -0.36 -16.30 26.42
N VAL A 284 -0.88 -15.08 26.23
CA VAL A 284 -2.32 -14.80 26.36
C VAL A 284 -3.02 -15.06 25.03
N THR A 285 -4.12 -15.80 25.07
CA THR A 285 -4.95 -16.05 23.89
C THR A 285 -5.93 -14.90 23.66
N ARG A 286 -5.84 -14.29 22.49
CA ARG A 286 -6.63 -13.12 22.11
C ARG A 286 -7.40 -13.36 20.83
N ARG A 287 -8.61 -12.82 20.76
CA ARG A 287 -9.33 -12.60 19.50
C ARG A 287 -9.02 -11.19 19.01
N ILE A 288 -8.23 -11.12 17.95
CA ILE A 288 -7.67 -9.89 17.40
C ILE A 288 -8.54 -9.41 16.25
N PHE A 289 -9.06 -8.18 16.35
CA PHE A 289 -9.85 -7.54 15.30
C PHE A 289 -8.99 -6.53 14.53
N PRO A 290 -8.61 -6.80 13.27
CA PRO A 290 -7.86 -5.86 12.45
C PRO A 290 -8.68 -4.61 12.10
N ARG A 291 -8.08 -3.42 12.22
CA ARG A 291 -8.74 -2.15 11.87
C ARG A 291 -7.80 -1.24 11.10
N ILE A 292 -8.08 -1.03 9.81
CA ILE A 292 -7.33 -0.08 8.97
C ILE A 292 -7.64 1.34 9.44
N LEU A 293 -6.68 2.01 10.07
CA LEU A 293 -6.88 3.37 10.60
C LEU A 293 -6.22 4.45 9.75
N THR A 294 -5.10 4.13 9.11
CA THR A 294 -4.40 5.10 8.27
C THR A 294 -3.81 4.46 7.03
N TYR A 295 -3.83 5.23 5.94
CA TYR A 295 -2.99 5.01 4.78
C TYR A 295 -2.21 6.29 4.53
N SER A 296 -0.89 6.21 4.54
CA SER A 296 0.00 7.31 4.21
C SER A 296 0.68 7.09 2.86
N ALA A 297 0.49 8.04 1.96
CA ALA A 297 1.18 8.13 0.69
C ALA A 297 1.30 9.61 0.30
N ASP A 298 2.07 9.91 -0.73
CA ASP A 298 2.13 11.26 -1.29
C ASP A 298 0.81 11.63 -2.01
N TYR A 299 0.72 12.84 -2.57
CA TYR A 299 -0.52 13.28 -3.21
C TYR A 299 -0.86 12.49 -4.49
N PRO A 300 0.03 12.37 -5.49
CA PRO A 300 -0.21 11.53 -6.68
C PRO A 300 -0.68 10.11 -6.33
N GLU A 301 -0.04 9.45 -5.38
CA GLU A 301 -0.43 8.10 -4.96
C GLU A 301 -1.78 8.06 -4.27
N LYS A 302 -2.06 9.02 -3.35
CA LYS A 302 -3.39 9.14 -2.73
C LYS A 302 -4.49 9.29 -3.78
N ILE A 303 -4.24 10.04 -4.84
CA ILE A 303 -5.20 10.24 -5.92
C ILE A 303 -5.42 8.95 -6.71
N LEU A 304 -4.36 8.16 -6.94
CA LEU A 304 -4.49 6.84 -7.57
C LEU A 304 -5.30 5.87 -6.69
N LEU A 305 -4.93 5.77 -5.41
CA LEU A 305 -5.57 4.90 -4.41
C LEU A 305 -7.06 5.18 -4.24
N THR A 306 -7.43 6.46 -4.22
CA THR A 306 -8.82 6.91 -4.02
C THR A 306 -9.59 7.13 -5.32
N ALA A 307 -8.99 6.79 -6.47
CA ALA A 307 -9.55 6.99 -7.80
C ALA A 307 -10.05 8.43 -8.06
N LEU A 308 -9.38 9.43 -7.48
CA LEU A 308 -9.74 10.83 -7.66
C LEU A 308 -9.16 11.42 -8.94
N LYS A 309 -9.73 12.53 -9.40
CA LYS A 309 -9.15 13.36 -10.45
C LYS A 309 -8.12 14.31 -9.82
N PRO A 310 -6.87 14.32 -10.28
CA PRO A 310 -5.80 15.14 -9.69
C PRO A 310 -6.14 16.62 -9.80
N LEU A 311 -5.99 17.37 -8.70
CA LEU A 311 -6.17 18.82 -8.62
C LEU A 311 -7.47 19.35 -9.25
N SER A 312 -8.53 18.53 -9.22
CA SER A 312 -9.86 18.86 -9.72
C SER A 312 -10.64 19.72 -8.69
N LYS A 313 -11.96 19.84 -8.87
CA LYS A 313 -12.83 20.70 -8.04
C LYS A 313 -12.70 20.41 -6.54
N HIS A 314 -12.58 19.14 -6.18
CA HIS A 314 -12.46 18.68 -4.80
C HIS A 314 -11.21 17.80 -4.64
N PRO A 315 -10.02 18.41 -4.47
CA PRO A 315 -8.75 17.69 -4.56
C PRO A 315 -8.41 16.86 -3.32
N CYS A 316 -9.09 17.07 -2.19
CA CYS A 316 -8.80 16.36 -0.95
C CYS A 316 -9.39 14.94 -0.97
N PRO A 317 -8.64 13.88 -0.58
CA PRO A 317 -9.16 12.52 -0.49
C PRO A 317 -10.11 12.28 0.68
N ARG A 318 -10.20 13.22 1.63
CA ARG A 318 -11.01 13.08 2.86
C ARG A 318 -12.28 13.91 2.85
N CYS A 319 -12.33 15.00 2.08
CA CYS A 319 -13.46 15.92 2.06
C CYS A 319 -13.71 16.53 0.67
N LEU A 320 -14.87 17.17 0.53
CA LEU A 320 -15.34 17.89 -0.66
C LEU A 320 -15.12 19.40 -0.54
N VAL A 321 -14.10 19.84 0.20
CA VAL A 321 -13.69 21.26 0.17
C VAL A 321 -13.27 21.62 -1.25
N SER A 322 -13.67 22.82 -1.71
CA SER A 322 -13.33 23.30 -3.05
C SER A 322 -11.83 23.56 -3.16
N LYS A 323 -11.27 23.36 -4.36
CA LYS A 323 -9.90 23.77 -4.68
C LYS A 323 -9.66 25.26 -4.41
N ASP A 324 -10.67 26.08 -4.70
CA ASP A 324 -10.58 27.54 -4.53
C ASP A 324 -10.50 27.96 -3.05
N ASP A 325 -11.01 27.12 -2.14
CA ASP A 325 -11.02 27.36 -0.69
C ASP A 325 -9.76 26.81 0.01
N MET A 326 -8.84 26.17 -0.73
CA MET A 326 -7.65 25.54 -0.12
C MET A 326 -6.74 26.55 0.58
N CYS A 327 -6.75 27.82 0.17
CA CYS A 327 -5.99 28.88 0.83
C CYS A 327 -6.45 29.15 2.27
N LEU A 328 -7.64 28.68 2.65
CA LEU A 328 -8.19 28.81 4.00
C LEU A 328 -7.74 27.68 4.94
N SER A 329 -6.90 26.76 4.46
CA SER A 329 -6.47 25.58 5.22
C SER A 329 -5.95 25.94 6.62
N GLY A 330 -6.51 25.29 7.65
CA GLY A 330 -6.12 25.49 9.05
C GLY A 330 -6.85 26.64 9.77
N THR A 331 -7.71 27.38 9.08
CA THR A 331 -8.64 28.32 9.73
C THR A 331 -9.77 27.55 10.44
N PRO A 332 -10.39 28.13 11.49
CA PRO A 332 -11.55 27.49 12.15
C PRO A 332 -12.71 27.19 11.19
N ASP A 333 -12.92 28.05 10.18
CA ASP A 333 -13.92 27.84 9.13
C ASP A 333 -13.56 26.65 8.23
N ASP A 334 -12.31 26.54 7.77
CA ASP A 334 -11.85 25.38 7.01
C ASP A 334 -11.98 24.08 7.81
N MET A 335 -11.59 24.08 9.09
CA MET A 335 -11.72 22.90 9.95
C MET A 335 -13.19 22.44 10.06
N ARG A 336 -14.14 23.37 10.27
CA ARG A 336 -15.58 23.06 10.24
C ARG A 336 -16.02 22.56 8.87
N ASN A 337 -15.59 23.23 7.80
CA ASN A 337 -15.95 22.90 6.43
C ASN A 337 -15.51 21.47 6.06
N ARG A 338 -14.30 21.06 6.45
CA ARG A 338 -13.78 19.70 6.24
C ARG A 338 -14.59 18.63 6.98
N GLN A 339 -15.09 18.94 8.17
CA GLN A 339 -15.93 18.02 8.95
C GLN A 339 -17.31 17.86 8.31
N VAL A 340 -17.95 18.96 7.92
CA VAL A 340 -19.28 18.95 7.30
C VAL A 340 -19.25 18.31 5.91
N ASN A 341 -18.23 18.61 5.13
CA ASN A 341 -18.08 18.13 3.75
C ASN A 341 -17.19 16.89 3.67
N MET A 342 -17.16 16.04 4.69
CA MET A 342 -16.41 14.79 4.66
C MET A 342 -16.90 13.90 3.50
N ARG A 343 -15.98 13.25 2.79
CA ARG A 343 -16.34 12.27 1.77
C ARG A 343 -16.96 11.06 2.47
N THR A 344 -18.15 10.70 2.04
CA THR A 344 -18.88 9.54 2.54
C THR A 344 -19.12 8.57 1.40
N ASP A 345 -18.76 7.31 1.63
CA ASP A 345 -19.23 6.24 0.77
C ASP A 345 -20.71 6.00 1.06
N THR A 346 -21.52 6.04 0.01
CA THR A 346 -22.97 5.95 0.12
C THR A 346 -23.50 5.03 -0.97
N PRO A 347 -24.63 4.33 -0.74
CA PRO A 347 -25.24 3.51 -1.78
C PRO A 347 -25.54 4.29 -3.07
N ALA A 348 -25.80 5.60 -2.99
CA ALA A 348 -25.96 6.46 -4.16
C ALA A 348 -24.66 6.62 -4.94
N LEU A 349 -23.56 6.91 -4.25
CA LEU A 349 -22.24 7.00 -4.86
C LEU A 349 -21.83 5.68 -5.55
N ALA A 350 -22.02 4.55 -4.88
CA ALA A 350 -21.73 3.24 -5.44
C ALA A 350 -22.54 2.97 -6.72
N ARG A 351 -23.81 3.39 -6.78
CA ARG A 351 -24.63 3.30 -8.00
C ARG A 351 -24.10 4.20 -9.12
N ASP A 352 -23.68 5.42 -8.79
CA ASP A 352 -23.11 6.36 -9.76
C ASP A 352 -21.80 5.85 -10.35
N ILE A 353 -20.91 5.27 -9.53
CA ILE A 353 -19.67 4.61 -9.98
C ILE A 353 -20.01 3.42 -10.89
N LYS A 354 -20.89 2.50 -10.46
CA LYS A 354 -21.32 1.35 -11.28
C LYS A 354 -21.92 1.80 -12.62
N ARG A 355 -22.71 2.88 -12.62
CA ARG A 355 -23.28 3.45 -13.85
C ARG A 355 -22.21 4.02 -14.77
N ALA A 356 -21.25 4.75 -14.22
CA ALA A 356 -20.15 5.32 -14.98
C ALA A 356 -19.25 4.23 -15.58
N ARG A 357 -18.91 3.19 -14.81
CA ARG A 357 -18.21 1.98 -15.30
C ARG A 357 -19.00 1.30 -16.43
N LYS A 358 -20.30 1.06 -16.23
CA LYS A 358 -21.15 0.48 -17.28
C LYS A 358 -21.13 1.30 -18.58
N LEU A 359 -21.16 2.62 -18.51
CA LEU A 359 -21.08 3.48 -19.69
C LEU A 359 -19.73 3.36 -20.41
N LEU A 360 -18.64 3.25 -19.66
CA LEU A 360 -17.28 3.08 -20.18
C LEU A 360 -17.18 1.79 -21.03
N PHE A 361 -17.67 0.66 -20.52
CA PHE A 361 -17.70 -0.60 -21.25
C PHE A 361 -18.78 -0.67 -22.36
N GLN A 362 -19.72 0.28 -22.37
CA GLN A 362 -20.64 0.53 -23.49
C GLN A 362 -20.08 1.55 -24.51
N GLY A 363 -18.77 1.78 -24.49
CA GLY A 363 -18.06 2.54 -25.51
C GLY A 363 -18.06 4.05 -25.30
N ALA A 364 -18.46 4.55 -24.12
CA ALA A 364 -18.24 5.94 -23.77
C ALA A 364 -16.75 6.19 -23.49
N SER A 365 -16.23 7.36 -23.82
CA SER A 365 -14.90 7.77 -23.35
C SER A 365 -14.95 8.22 -21.88
N LEU A 366 -13.82 8.13 -21.18
CA LEU A 366 -13.64 8.67 -19.82
C LEU A 366 -13.96 10.17 -19.73
N SER A 367 -13.68 10.91 -20.80
CA SER A 367 -13.96 12.34 -20.96
C SER A 367 -15.40 12.67 -21.40
N SER A 368 -16.25 11.67 -21.63
CA SER A 368 -17.60 11.91 -22.13
C SER A 368 -18.47 12.60 -21.08
N LYS A 369 -19.31 13.56 -21.52
CA LYS A 369 -20.28 14.25 -20.64
C LYS A 369 -21.14 13.29 -19.83
N ARG A 370 -21.47 12.12 -20.39
CA ARG A 370 -22.30 11.09 -19.74
C ARG A 370 -21.58 10.43 -18.56
N VAL A 371 -20.29 10.15 -18.69
CA VAL A 371 -19.46 9.59 -17.60
C VAL A 371 -19.16 10.67 -16.57
N GLN A 372 -18.81 11.87 -17.02
CA GLN A 372 -18.47 12.99 -16.14
C GLN A 372 -19.65 13.44 -15.27
N ALA A 373 -20.86 13.51 -15.83
CA ALA A 373 -22.05 13.99 -15.10
C ALA A 373 -22.32 13.24 -13.78
N SER A 374 -21.97 11.95 -13.69
CA SER A 374 -22.18 11.15 -12.48
C SER A 374 -21.11 11.32 -11.41
N LEU A 375 -19.87 11.69 -11.78
CA LEU A 375 -18.72 11.60 -10.87
C LEU A 375 -17.96 12.93 -10.67
N GLU A 376 -18.14 13.88 -11.56
CA GLU A 376 -17.39 15.15 -11.57
C GLU A 376 -17.71 16.04 -10.38
N SER A 377 -18.96 16.01 -9.89
CA SER A 377 -19.38 16.74 -8.68
C SER A 377 -18.57 16.36 -7.43
N ARG A 378 -17.98 15.16 -7.41
CA ARG A 378 -17.10 14.66 -6.35
C ARG A 378 -15.66 14.47 -6.79
N SER A 379 -15.32 14.89 -8.01
CA SER A 379 -13.99 14.74 -8.61
C SER A 379 -13.50 13.29 -8.70
N LEU A 380 -14.38 12.34 -8.97
CA LEU A 380 -14.05 10.90 -9.05
C LEU A 380 -13.84 10.42 -10.49
N ASN A 381 -13.05 9.36 -10.65
CA ASN A 381 -12.97 8.53 -11.85
C ASN A 381 -13.83 7.26 -11.68
N PRO A 382 -14.24 6.61 -12.78
CA PRO A 382 -15.02 5.39 -12.73
C PRO A 382 -14.12 4.17 -12.46
N CYS A 383 -13.62 4.05 -11.23
CA CYS A 383 -12.86 2.89 -10.75
C CYS A 383 -13.64 2.18 -9.65
#